data_AF-A0A3L7T7D3-F1
#
_entry.id   AF-A0A3L7T7D3-F1
#
_cell.length_a   1.000
_cell.length_b   1.000
_cell.length_c   1.000
_cell.angle_alpha   90.00
_cell.angle_beta   90.00
_cell.angle_gamma   90.00
#
_symmetry.space_group_name_H-M   'P 1'
#
loop_
_entity.id
_entity.type
_entity.pdbx_description
1 polymer ?
#
loop_
_entity_poly.entity_id
_entity_poly.type
_entity_poly.pdbx_seq_one_letter_code
_entity_poly.pdbx_strand_id
1 'polypeptide(L)'
;MVRVLVSVKNVEEAKIALKAGVDLIDLKDPIKAPMGMIDLPLILQIQNAMPKNINLSMACGELCDMQNLGDFLPVGMSFYKFGLSNCKSSGDWVNHLLSLKKKVVRLNNSAFVVPVLYGDYLKANSIKPSELLKYLCEHSLYAIMIDTWGKDGSSILDFATMEELLEIQELCKARNIKFALAGSLNLHHAETLIKEGVRPAWFGFRGAVCNQQSRNNTIDFDLTLDLVAGIKRLNNL
;
A
#
# COMPACT_ATOMS: atom_id res chain seq x y z
N MET A 1 -4.84 -16.02 -5.19
CA MET A 1 -5.79 -15.50 -4.19
C MET A 1 -5.38 -14.09 -3.80
N VAL A 2 -6.35 -13.20 -3.65
CA VAL A 2 -6.18 -11.82 -3.18
C VAL A 2 -6.05 -11.82 -1.66
N ARG A 3 -5.12 -11.02 -1.13
CA ARG A 3 -4.93 -10.84 0.32
C ARG A 3 -5.44 -9.47 0.80
N VAL A 4 -5.75 -9.36 2.08
CA VAL A 4 -6.21 -8.13 2.72
C VAL A 4 -5.04 -7.41 3.39
N LEU A 5 -4.85 -6.15 3.02
CA LEU A 5 -3.97 -5.20 3.71
C LEU A 5 -4.84 -4.18 4.44
N VAL A 6 -4.57 -3.94 5.73
CA VAL A 6 -5.24 -2.87 6.50
C VAL A 6 -4.22 -1.88 7.04
N SER A 7 -4.44 -0.59 6.77
CA SER A 7 -3.63 0.49 7.34
C SER A 7 -4.07 0.80 8.77
N VAL A 8 -3.12 0.76 9.71
CA VAL A 8 -3.34 1.03 11.14
C VAL A 8 -2.47 2.19 11.58
N LYS A 9 -2.94 2.98 12.56
CA LYS A 9 -2.19 4.15 13.07
C LYS A 9 -1.61 3.99 14.48
N ASN A 10 -1.99 2.95 15.21
CA ASN A 10 -1.55 2.71 16.60
C ASN A 10 -1.60 1.22 16.99
N VAL A 11 -1.20 0.92 18.22
CA VAL A 11 -1.11 -0.45 18.77
C VAL A 11 -2.48 -1.13 18.85
N GLU A 12 -3.51 -0.39 19.26
CA GLU A 12 -4.87 -0.89 19.42
C GLU A 12 -5.45 -1.33 18.07
N GLU A 13 -5.33 -0.48 17.04
CA GLU A 13 -5.75 -0.80 15.67
C GLU A 13 -5.00 -2.00 15.10
N ALA A 14 -3.68 -2.10 15.36
CA ALA A 14 -2.88 -3.25 14.94
C ALA A 14 -3.37 -4.58 15.57
N LYS A 15 -3.70 -4.56 16.87
CA LYS A 15 -4.26 -5.73 17.57
C LYS A 15 -5.62 -6.14 17.01
N ILE A 16 -6.47 -5.16 16.69
CA ILE A 16 -7.78 -5.41 16.07
C ILE A 16 -7.60 -6.07 14.69
N ALA A 17 -6.75 -5.50 13.82
CA ALA A 17 -6.46 -6.04 12.50
C ALA A 17 -5.90 -7.48 12.57
N LEU A 18 -4.97 -7.72 13.50
CA LEU A 18 -4.41 -9.04 13.74
C LEU A 18 -5.50 -10.05 14.14
N LYS A 19 -6.34 -9.69 15.12
CA LYS A 19 -7.42 -10.57 15.62
C LYS A 19 -8.45 -10.88 14.54
N ALA A 20 -8.74 -9.92 13.66
CA ALA A 20 -9.67 -10.09 12.55
C ALA A 20 -9.11 -10.94 11.39
N GLY A 21 -7.82 -11.27 11.43
CA GLY A 21 -7.17 -12.13 10.43
C GLY A 21 -6.76 -11.40 9.15
N VAL A 22 -6.38 -10.12 9.27
CA VAL A 22 -5.77 -9.35 8.18
C VAL A 22 -4.43 -9.98 7.76
N ASP A 23 -4.17 -10.09 6.46
CA ASP A 23 -2.97 -10.76 5.92
C ASP A 23 -1.70 -9.89 5.99
N LEU A 24 -1.85 -8.57 5.90
CA LEU A 24 -0.74 -7.61 5.99
C LEU A 24 -1.19 -6.35 6.76
N ILE A 25 -0.55 -6.09 7.89
CA ILE A 25 -0.79 -4.88 8.68
C ILE A 25 0.16 -3.79 8.20
N ASP A 26 -0.40 -2.64 7.85
CA ASP A 26 0.30 -1.51 7.27
C ASP A 26 0.35 -0.30 8.20
N LEU A 27 1.54 0.11 8.61
CA LEU A 27 1.74 1.23 9.52
C LEU A 27 1.72 2.53 8.71
N LYS A 28 0.65 3.31 8.87
CA LYS A 28 0.41 4.53 8.10
C LYS A 28 -0.40 5.53 8.91
N ASP A 29 0.04 6.77 8.94
CA ASP A 29 -0.71 7.89 9.52
C ASP A 29 -1.58 8.56 8.43
N PRO A 30 -2.90 8.39 8.45
CA PRO A 30 -3.78 8.97 7.46
C PRO A 30 -3.86 10.51 7.53
N ILE A 31 -3.51 11.14 8.66
CA ILE A 31 -3.66 12.58 8.87
C ILE A 31 -2.51 13.34 8.20
N LYS A 32 -1.28 12.81 8.26
CA LYS A 32 -0.08 13.51 7.78
C LYS A 32 -0.04 13.66 6.26
N ALA A 33 -0.24 12.57 5.52
CA ALA A 33 -0.13 12.55 4.05
C ALA A 33 -0.72 11.26 3.47
N PRO A 34 -0.88 11.17 2.12
CA PRO A 34 -1.27 9.94 1.46
C PRO A 34 -0.33 8.76 1.73
N MET A 35 0.99 8.95 1.82
CA MET A 35 1.94 7.98 2.42
C MET A 35 2.49 8.46 3.77
N GLY A 36 1.64 9.04 4.61
CA GLY A 36 2.03 9.56 5.93
C GLY A 36 2.70 8.53 6.82
N MET A 37 3.92 8.83 7.26
CA MET A 37 4.72 7.97 8.13
C MET A 37 4.30 8.14 9.61
N ILE A 38 4.14 7.01 10.29
CA ILE A 38 3.96 6.99 11.76
C ILE A 38 5.27 7.36 12.45
N ASP A 39 5.20 8.05 13.59
CA ASP A 39 6.40 8.40 14.34
C ASP A 39 7.15 7.15 14.84
N LEU A 40 8.48 7.19 14.74
CA LEU A 40 9.36 6.06 15.02
C LEU A 40 9.10 5.37 16.38
N PRO A 41 8.91 6.09 17.50
CA PRO A 41 8.59 5.45 18.78
C PRO A 41 7.30 4.62 18.75
N LEU A 42 6.28 5.09 18.03
CA LEU A 42 5.01 4.38 17.90
C LEU A 42 5.13 3.16 16.97
N ILE A 43 5.95 3.25 15.92
CA ILE A 43 6.28 2.08 15.09
C ILE A 43 6.88 0.94 15.94
N LEU A 44 7.84 1.27 16.81
CA LEU A 44 8.47 0.30 17.70
C LEU A 44 7.47 -0.29 18.71
N GLN A 45 6.56 0.52 19.24
CA GLN A 45 5.47 0.04 20.11
C GLN A 45 4.55 -0.95 19.39
N ILE A 46 4.19 -0.67 18.13
CA ILE A 46 3.37 -1.57 17.31
C ILE A 46 4.13 -2.88 17.09
N GLN A 47 5.38 -2.84 16.63
CA GLN A 47 6.18 -4.05 16.41
C GLN A 47 6.30 -4.92 17.68
N ASN A 48 6.57 -4.30 18.84
CA ASN A 48 6.69 -5.02 20.11
C ASN A 48 5.37 -5.67 20.56
N ALA A 49 4.23 -5.11 20.16
CA ALA A 49 2.92 -5.66 20.47
C ALA A 49 2.50 -6.81 19.53
N MET A 50 3.20 -6.98 18.40
CA MET A 50 2.86 -7.95 17.36
C MET A 50 3.67 -9.26 17.50
N PRO A 51 3.12 -10.43 17.10
CA PRO A 51 3.89 -11.66 17.04
C PRO A 51 5.06 -11.55 16.05
N LYS A 52 6.22 -12.12 16.39
CA LYS A 52 7.46 -11.99 15.59
C LYS A 52 7.39 -12.58 14.17
N ASN A 53 6.41 -13.44 13.91
CA ASN A 53 6.26 -14.15 12.64
C ASN A 53 5.27 -13.47 11.67
N ILE A 54 4.71 -12.31 12.01
CA ILE A 54 3.84 -11.58 11.09
C ILE A 54 4.65 -10.62 10.22
N ASN A 55 4.25 -10.48 8.96
CA ASN A 55 4.80 -9.45 8.08
C ASN A 55 4.12 -8.11 8.34
N LEU A 56 4.92 -7.07 8.42
CA LEU A 56 4.46 -5.68 8.55
C LEU A 56 4.93 -4.87 7.34
N SER A 57 4.07 -3.96 6.88
CA SER A 57 4.45 -2.90 5.95
C SER A 57 4.40 -1.54 6.63
N MET A 58 5.10 -0.55 6.09
CA MET A 58 4.98 0.83 6.53
C MET A 58 4.97 1.81 5.37
N ALA A 59 4.16 2.86 5.50
CA ALA A 59 4.28 4.05 4.67
C ALA A 59 5.49 4.88 5.14
N CYS A 60 6.32 5.30 4.20
CA CYS A 60 7.61 5.97 4.44
C CYS A 60 7.62 7.42 3.94
N GLY A 61 6.47 7.98 3.55
CA GLY A 61 6.39 9.29 2.90
C GLY A 61 6.51 9.21 1.38
N GLU A 62 6.69 10.39 0.79
CA GLU A 62 6.80 10.60 -0.65
C GLU A 62 8.28 10.64 -1.06
N LEU A 63 8.66 9.77 -1.99
CA LEU A 63 10.05 9.53 -2.40
C LEU A 63 10.77 10.83 -2.77
N CYS A 64 10.10 11.67 -3.54
CA CYS A 64 10.65 12.90 -4.10
C CYS A 64 10.74 14.04 -3.08
N ASP A 65 10.08 13.92 -1.91
CA ASP A 65 10.06 14.95 -0.85
C ASP A 65 10.97 14.60 0.34
N MET A 66 11.55 13.40 0.37
CA MET A 66 12.39 12.96 1.50
C MET A 66 13.78 13.59 1.47
N GLN A 67 14.11 14.36 2.51
CA GLN A 67 15.46 14.90 2.70
C GLN A 67 16.42 13.87 3.31
N ASN A 68 15.94 13.06 4.26
CA ASN A 68 16.75 12.06 4.97
C ASN A 68 16.24 10.64 4.69
N LEU A 69 16.80 10.03 3.65
CA LEU A 69 16.49 8.66 3.27
C LEU A 69 17.17 7.67 4.21
N GLY A 70 16.49 7.33 5.29
CA GLY A 70 16.63 5.99 5.88
C GLY A 70 16.81 5.86 7.38
N ASP A 71 16.57 6.91 8.17
CA ASP A 71 16.67 6.84 9.65
C ASP A 71 15.72 5.79 10.25
N PHE A 72 14.64 5.46 9.55
CA PHE A 72 13.66 4.45 9.93
C PHE A 72 13.97 3.05 9.37
N LEU A 73 14.97 2.88 8.50
CA LEU A 73 15.27 1.57 7.93
C LEU A 73 15.72 0.54 8.98
N PRO A 74 16.53 0.88 10.00
CA PRO A 74 16.96 -0.08 11.03
C PRO A 74 15.82 -0.71 11.85
N VAL A 75 14.61 -0.15 11.80
CA VAL A 75 13.40 -0.69 12.44
C VAL A 75 13.04 -2.10 11.97
N GLY A 76 13.42 -2.45 10.72
CA GLY A 76 13.19 -3.77 10.15
C GLY A 76 11.71 -4.06 9.85
N MET A 77 11.25 -3.67 8.67
CA MET A 77 9.93 -4.02 8.12
C MET A 77 10.07 -4.98 6.95
N SER A 78 9.01 -5.74 6.66
CA SER A 78 8.95 -6.59 5.47
C SER A 78 8.77 -5.75 4.20
N PHE A 79 8.00 -4.65 4.29
CA PHE A 79 7.74 -3.77 3.16
C PHE A 79 7.86 -2.29 3.55
N TYR A 80 8.66 -1.54 2.79
CA TYR A 80 8.80 -0.09 2.89
C TYR A 80 8.14 0.56 1.68
N LYS A 81 7.03 1.27 1.90
CA LYS A 81 6.23 1.89 0.84
C LYS A 81 6.57 3.37 0.69
N PHE A 82 6.88 3.78 -0.54
CA PHE A 82 7.18 5.18 -0.87
C PHE A 82 6.25 5.66 -1.96
N GLY A 83 5.53 6.75 -1.69
CA GLY A 83 4.69 7.36 -2.71
C GLY A 83 5.52 8.09 -3.76
N LEU A 84 4.99 8.17 -4.99
CA LEU A 84 5.66 8.78 -6.14
C LEU A 84 5.09 10.15 -6.52
N SER A 85 4.56 10.91 -5.56
CA SER A 85 4.13 12.29 -5.81
C SER A 85 5.31 13.16 -6.24
N ASN A 86 5.03 14.20 -7.02
CA ASN A 86 6.00 15.13 -7.59
C ASN A 86 7.04 14.51 -8.53
N CYS A 87 7.04 13.19 -8.74
CA CYS A 87 8.06 12.53 -9.55
C CYS A 87 7.89 12.72 -11.07
N LYS A 88 6.83 13.41 -11.52
CA LYS A 88 6.73 13.89 -12.92
C LYS A 88 7.63 15.12 -13.18
N SER A 89 7.78 15.99 -12.19
CA SER A 89 8.65 17.18 -12.26
C SER A 89 10.00 16.99 -11.59
N SER A 90 10.12 16.01 -10.71
CA SER A 90 11.37 15.63 -10.07
C SER A 90 12.22 14.79 -11.03
N GLY A 91 13.54 15.02 -11.03
CA GLY A 91 14.49 14.37 -11.92
C GLY A 91 14.63 12.86 -11.71
N ASP A 92 15.81 12.41 -11.30
CA ASP A 92 16.20 10.99 -11.31
C ASP A 92 15.64 10.16 -10.14
N TRP A 93 14.31 10.20 -9.97
CA TRP A 93 13.59 9.45 -8.93
C TRP A 93 13.81 7.93 -9.06
N VAL A 94 14.08 7.44 -10.27
CA VAL A 94 14.41 6.04 -10.54
C VAL A 94 15.68 5.65 -9.81
N ASN A 95 16.78 6.39 -9.99
CA ASN A 95 18.03 6.08 -9.28
C ASN A 95 17.89 6.27 -7.77
N HIS A 96 17.05 7.21 -7.31
CA HIS A 96 16.73 7.33 -5.88
C HIS A 96 16.04 6.08 -5.34
N LEU A 97 15.02 5.58 -6.02
CA LEU A 97 14.31 4.34 -5.65
C LEU A 97 15.24 3.13 -5.64
N LEU A 98 16.09 3.00 -6.67
CA LEU A 98 17.07 1.91 -6.78
C LEU A 98 18.16 2.00 -5.69
N SER A 99 18.61 3.21 -5.35
CA SER A 99 19.55 3.45 -4.25
C SER A 99 18.94 3.06 -2.89
N LEU A 100 17.69 3.45 -2.64
CA LEU A 100 16.92 3.02 -1.48
C LEU A 100 16.81 1.50 -1.39
N LYS A 101 16.43 0.84 -2.48
CA LYS A 101 16.36 -0.62 -2.54
C LYS A 101 17.69 -1.26 -2.12
N LYS A 102 18.82 -0.77 -2.62
CA LYS A 102 20.16 -1.25 -2.24
C LYS A 102 20.48 -1.01 -0.76
N LYS A 103 19.96 0.05 -0.14
CA LYS A 103 20.11 0.29 1.31
C LYS A 103 19.26 -0.67 2.13
N VAL A 104 17.99 -0.84 1.77
CA VAL A 104 17.05 -1.76 2.44
C VAL A 104 17.57 -3.20 2.42
N VAL A 105 17.98 -3.70 1.25
CA VAL A 105 18.51 -5.07 1.10
C VAL A 105 19.79 -5.29 1.91
N ARG A 106 20.63 -4.26 2.06
CA ARG A 106 21.85 -4.35 2.89
C ARG A 106 21.55 -4.47 4.39
N LEU A 107 20.46 -3.88 4.85
CA LEU A 107 20.03 -3.95 6.25
C LEU A 107 19.21 -5.21 6.54
N ASN A 108 18.33 -5.57 5.62
CA ASN A 108 17.49 -6.76 5.69
C ASN A 108 17.25 -7.30 4.27
N ASN A 109 17.91 -8.41 3.93
CA ASN A 109 17.80 -9.03 2.61
C ASN A 109 16.41 -9.58 2.27
N SER A 110 15.54 -9.71 3.27
CA SER A 110 14.16 -10.19 3.14
C SER A 110 13.14 -9.04 3.08
N ALA A 111 13.60 -7.79 3.16
CA ALA A 111 12.75 -6.61 3.07
C ALA A 111 12.65 -6.07 1.64
N PHE A 112 11.50 -5.48 1.32
CA PHE A 112 11.19 -4.99 -0.01
C PHE A 112 10.85 -3.50 -0.01
N VAL A 113 11.33 -2.78 -1.02
CA VAL A 113 10.87 -1.42 -1.35
C VAL A 113 9.70 -1.55 -2.33
N VAL A 114 8.61 -0.84 -2.04
CA VAL A 114 7.38 -0.86 -2.84
C VAL A 114 7.04 0.58 -3.24
N PRO A 115 7.21 0.98 -4.52
CA PRO A 115 6.71 2.26 -4.97
C PRO A 115 5.17 2.26 -4.98
N VAL A 116 4.60 3.37 -4.52
CA VAL A 116 3.16 3.61 -4.52
C VAL A 116 2.83 4.69 -5.54
N LEU A 117 2.09 4.30 -6.55
CA LEU A 117 1.58 5.18 -7.61
C LEU A 117 0.19 5.67 -7.22
N TYR A 118 -0.20 6.80 -7.83
CA TYR A 118 -1.49 7.41 -7.58
C TYR A 118 -2.41 7.26 -8.78
N GLY A 119 -3.63 6.77 -8.58
CA GLY A 119 -4.63 6.72 -9.66
C GLY A 119 -4.99 8.11 -10.15
N ASP A 120 -5.13 9.05 -9.23
CA ASP A 120 -5.27 10.48 -9.48
C ASP A 120 -3.90 11.17 -9.65
N TYR A 121 -3.01 10.58 -10.44
CA TYR A 121 -1.62 11.02 -10.64
C TYR A 121 -1.48 12.50 -11.02
N LEU A 122 -2.47 13.09 -11.70
CA LEU A 122 -2.49 14.52 -12.01
C LEU A 122 -2.56 15.39 -10.76
N LYS A 123 -3.37 15.01 -9.76
CA LYS A 123 -3.46 15.72 -8.46
C LYS A 123 -2.15 15.61 -7.68
N ALA A 124 -1.46 14.47 -7.80
CA ALA A 124 -0.21 14.19 -7.11
C ALA A 124 1.04 14.74 -7.82
N ASN A 125 0.90 15.33 -9.02
CA ASN A 125 2.03 15.63 -9.92
C ASN A 125 2.97 14.41 -10.10
N SER A 126 2.37 13.22 -10.21
CA SER A 126 3.02 11.92 -10.30
C SER A 126 3.09 11.44 -11.76
N ILE A 127 3.91 10.42 -12.01
CA ILE A 127 3.85 9.63 -13.24
C ILE A 127 2.51 8.87 -13.33
N LYS A 128 2.03 8.61 -14.55
CA LYS A 128 0.84 7.78 -14.77
C LYS A 128 1.16 6.32 -14.40
N PRO A 129 0.28 5.58 -13.70
CA PRO A 129 0.58 4.22 -13.25
C PRO A 129 1.04 3.25 -14.35
N SER A 130 0.43 3.31 -15.53
CA SER A 130 0.80 2.46 -16.68
C SER A 130 2.20 2.75 -17.24
N GLU A 131 2.81 3.88 -16.89
CA GLU A 131 4.14 4.26 -17.39
C GLU A 131 5.28 3.77 -16.51
N LEU A 132 5.02 3.31 -15.29
CA LEU A 132 6.06 2.92 -14.33
C LEU A 132 7.11 1.97 -14.93
N LEU A 133 6.65 1.01 -15.71
CA LEU A 133 7.51 -0.04 -16.26
C LEU A 133 8.40 0.46 -17.40
N LYS A 134 8.12 1.64 -17.99
CA LYS A 134 9.05 2.30 -18.91
C LYS A 134 10.31 2.78 -18.18
N TYR A 135 10.18 3.06 -16.88
CA TYR A 135 11.26 3.61 -16.05
C TYR A 135 12.05 2.55 -15.29
N LEU A 136 11.53 1.33 -15.17
CA LEU A 136 12.12 0.27 -14.35
C LEU A 136 12.40 -0.98 -15.16
N CYS A 137 13.63 -1.51 -15.08
CA CYS A 137 13.97 -2.80 -15.68
C CYS A 137 13.15 -3.94 -15.05
N GLU A 138 12.90 -5.00 -15.83
CA GLU A 138 11.92 -6.06 -15.53
C GLU A 138 12.05 -6.71 -14.15
N HIS A 139 13.25 -6.77 -13.57
CA HIS A 139 13.50 -7.45 -12.29
C HIS A 139 13.84 -6.49 -11.13
N SER A 140 13.47 -5.21 -11.26
CA SER A 140 13.87 -4.19 -10.28
C SER A 140 13.03 -4.17 -9.02
N LEU A 141 11.83 -4.78 -9.00
CA LEU A 141 10.90 -4.68 -7.88
C LEU A 141 10.26 -6.02 -7.50
N TYR A 142 9.91 -6.15 -6.23
CA TYR A 142 9.08 -7.26 -5.74
C TYR A 142 7.59 -6.96 -5.88
N ALA A 143 7.17 -5.72 -5.60
CA ALA A 143 5.79 -5.29 -5.68
C ALA A 143 5.67 -3.82 -6.07
N ILE A 144 4.50 -3.45 -6.60
CA ILE A 144 4.03 -2.08 -6.77
C ILE A 144 2.66 -1.94 -6.11
N MET A 145 2.28 -0.71 -5.75
CA MET A 145 0.95 -0.42 -5.21
C MET A 145 0.34 0.78 -5.93
N ILE A 146 -0.96 0.73 -6.22
CA ILE A 146 -1.72 1.92 -6.63
C ILE A 146 -2.63 2.33 -5.48
N ASP A 147 -2.63 3.62 -5.12
CA ASP A 147 -3.51 4.25 -4.11
C ASP A 147 -4.07 5.55 -4.70
N THR A 148 -4.80 6.34 -3.92
CA THR A 148 -5.18 7.72 -4.26
C THR A 148 -4.36 8.73 -3.47
N TRP A 149 -4.09 9.89 -4.07
CA TRP A 149 -3.48 11.05 -3.42
C TRP A 149 -4.55 11.88 -2.70
N GLY A 150 -5.58 12.28 -3.43
CA GLY A 150 -6.74 12.99 -2.91
C GLY A 150 -7.50 12.16 -1.89
N LYS A 151 -8.02 12.84 -0.86
CA LYS A 151 -8.83 12.26 0.23
C LYS A 151 -10.19 12.96 0.34
N ASP A 152 -10.78 13.23 -0.82
CA ASP A 152 -12.09 13.85 -1.03
C ASP A 152 -13.26 12.84 -1.05
N GLY A 153 -12.97 11.55 -0.86
CA GLY A 153 -13.95 10.47 -0.85
C GLY A 153 -14.02 9.69 -2.16
N SER A 154 -13.40 10.20 -3.24
CA SER A 154 -13.25 9.44 -4.48
C SER A 154 -12.42 8.16 -4.27
N SER A 155 -12.81 7.13 -4.98
CA SER A 155 -12.17 5.82 -5.03
C SER A 155 -11.24 5.70 -6.23
N ILE A 156 -10.43 4.64 -6.23
CA ILE A 156 -9.57 4.34 -7.38
C ILE A 156 -10.37 4.10 -8.67
N LEU A 157 -11.62 3.65 -8.57
CA LEU A 157 -12.50 3.41 -9.72
C LEU A 157 -12.98 4.71 -10.38
N ASP A 158 -12.85 5.86 -9.70
CA ASP A 158 -13.13 7.17 -10.27
C ASP A 158 -11.94 7.71 -11.11
N PHE A 159 -10.76 7.08 -11.01
CA PHE A 159 -9.53 7.57 -11.63
C PHE A 159 -8.85 6.56 -12.57
N ALA A 160 -9.21 5.28 -12.49
CA ALA A 160 -8.65 4.22 -13.32
C ALA A 160 -9.76 3.34 -13.89
N THR A 161 -9.72 3.07 -15.19
CA THR A 161 -10.68 2.17 -15.83
C THR A 161 -10.34 0.70 -15.52
N MET A 162 -11.31 -0.20 -15.70
CA MET A 162 -11.05 -1.65 -15.57
C MET A 162 -9.98 -2.12 -16.57
N GLU A 163 -10.02 -1.60 -17.79
CA GLU A 163 -9.03 -1.90 -18.83
C GLU A 163 -7.61 -1.49 -18.38
N GLU A 164 -7.44 -0.30 -17.84
CA GLU A 164 -6.14 0.16 -17.33
C GLU A 164 -5.64 -0.70 -16.16
N LEU A 165 -6.54 -1.09 -15.23
CA LEU A 165 -6.17 -1.95 -14.10
C LEU A 165 -5.79 -3.38 -14.56
N LEU A 166 -6.48 -3.92 -15.55
CA LEU A 166 -6.15 -5.21 -16.16
C LEU A 166 -4.82 -5.15 -16.90
N GLU A 167 -4.57 -4.09 -17.67
CA GLU A 167 -3.30 -3.88 -18.37
C GLU A 167 -2.13 -3.87 -17.36
N ILE A 168 -2.25 -3.08 -16.29
CA ILE A 168 -1.23 -3.01 -15.23
C ILE A 168 -1.03 -4.37 -14.56
N GLN A 169 -2.12 -5.10 -14.29
CA GLN A 169 -2.05 -6.44 -13.72
C GLN A 169 -1.26 -7.40 -14.63
N GLU A 170 -1.56 -7.44 -15.92
CA GLU A 170 -0.88 -8.32 -16.87
C GLU A 170 0.59 -7.93 -17.05
N LEU A 171 0.89 -6.64 -17.09
CA LEU A 171 2.25 -6.14 -17.14
C LEU A 171 3.07 -6.53 -15.88
N CYS A 172 2.44 -6.51 -14.70
CA CYS A 172 3.05 -6.97 -13.45
C CYS A 172 3.27 -8.49 -13.45
N LYS A 173 2.27 -9.27 -13.89
CA LYS A 173 2.36 -10.73 -14.01
C LYS A 173 3.50 -11.15 -14.94
N ALA A 174 3.61 -10.52 -16.11
CA ALA A 174 4.66 -10.80 -17.09
C ALA A 174 6.08 -10.62 -16.53
N ARG A 175 6.24 -9.76 -15.50
CA ARG A 175 7.52 -9.45 -14.84
C ARG A 175 7.69 -10.09 -13.47
N ASN A 176 6.75 -10.93 -13.05
CA ASN A 176 6.69 -11.51 -11.71
C ASN A 176 6.72 -10.45 -10.58
N ILE A 177 6.11 -9.30 -10.82
CA ILE A 177 5.94 -8.21 -9.84
C ILE A 177 4.57 -8.40 -9.19
N LYS A 178 4.50 -8.30 -7.85
CA LYS A 178 3.21 -8.31 -7.15
C LYS A 178 2.51 -6.95 -7.31
N PHE A 179 1.24 -6.98 -7.70
CA PHE A 179 0.41 -5.79 -7.79
C PHE A 179 -0.47 -5.66 -6.53
N ALA A 180 -0.50 -4.48 -5.92
CA ALA A 180 -1.42 -4.13 -4.83
C ALA A 180 -2.31 -2.94 -5.24
N LEU A 181 -3.57 -2.93 -4.80
CA LEU A 181 -4.54 -1.88 -5.13
C LEU A 181 -5.24 -1.36 -3.87
N ALA A 182 -5.28 -0.05 -3.69
CA ALA A 182 -6.01 0.67 -2.65
C ALA A 182 -6.70 1.89 -3.27
N GLY A 183 -7.00 2.92 -2.47
CA GLY A 183 -7.71 4.12 -2.91
C GLY A 183 -9.20 4.06 -2.61
N SER A 184 -9.57 4.40 -1.37
CA SER A 184 -10.96 4.41 -0.85
C SER A 184 -11.79 3.16 -1.20
N LEU A 185 -11.14 2.00 -1.25
CA LEU A 185 -11.82 0.73 -1.51
C LEU A 185 -12.75 0.33 -0.35
N ASN A 186 -13.84 -0.34 -0.71
CA ASN A 186 -14.73 -1.06 0.19
C ASN A 186 -14.96 -2.49 -0.36
N LEU A 187 -15.72 -3.31 0.36
CA LEU A 187 -15.96 -4.71 -0.06
C LEU A 187 -16.70 -4.80 -1.41
N HIS A 188 -17.63 -3.89 -1.69
CA HIS A 188 -18.36 -3.87 -2.95
C HIS A 188 -17.44 -3.55 -4.14
N HIS A 189 -16.56 -2.56 -4.00
CA HIS A 189 -15.54 -2.28 -5.00
C HIS A 189 -14.64 -3.49 -5.26
N ALA A 190 -14.20 -4.17 -4.20
CA ALA A 190 -13.38 -5.37 -4.31
C ALA A 190 -14.11 -6.53 -5.01
N GLU A 191 -15.41 -6.71 -4.74
CA GLU A 191 -16.25 -7.68 -5.43
C GLU A 191 -16.35 -7.37 -6.93
N THR A 192 -16.64 -6.11 -7.30
CA THR A 192 -16.69 -5.68 -8.70
C THR A 192 -15.36 -5.92 -9.40
N LEU A 193 -14.24 -5.49 -8.80
CA LEU A 193 -12.89 -5.69 -9.33
C LEU A 193 -12.59 -7.18 -9.59
N ILE A 194 -12.91 -8.05 -8.63
CA ILE A 194 -12.67 -9.50 -8.75
C ILE A 194 -13.53 -10.11 -9.87
N LYS A 195 -14.80 -9.71 -10.00
CA LYS A 195 -15.72 -10.18 -11.05
C LYS A 195 -15.23 -9.79 -12.44
N GLU A 196 -14.69 -8.58 -12.58
CA GLU A 196 -14.09 -8.07 -13.83
C GLU A 196 -12.66 -8.60 -14.08
N GLY A 197 -12.16 -9.52 -13.25
CA GLY A 197 -10.85 -10.18 -13.46
C GLY A 197 -9.65 -9.43 -12.88
N VAL A 198 -9.85 -8.29 -12.20
CA VAL A 198 -8.81 -7.56 -11.48
C VAL A 198 -8.60 -8.21 -10.11
N ARG A 199 -7.56 -9.04 -10.02
CA ARG A 199 -7.18 -9.84 -8.84
C ARG A 199 -5.74 -9.51 -8.42
N PRO A 200 -5.50 -8.36 -7.76
CA PRO A 200 -4.17 -8.01 -7.25
C PRO A 200 -3.73 -8.98 -6.15
N ALA A 201 -2.44 -8.97 -5.84
CA ALA A 201 -1.90 -9.74 -4.72
C ALA A 201 -2.41 -9.23 -3.36
N TRP A 202 -2.75 -7.93 -3.26
CA TRP A 202 -3.39 -7.33 -2.10
C TRP A 202 -4.42 -6.26 -2.48
N PHE A 203 -5.54 -6.23 -1.76
CA PHE A 203 -6.36 -5.02 -1.63
C PHE A 203 -6.05 -4.30 -0.31
N GLY A 204 -5.86 -2.98 -0.37
CA GLY A 204 -5.57 -2.13 0.77
C GLY A 204 -6.79 -1.34 1.24
N PHE A 205 -7.05 -1.37 2.55
CA PHE A 205 -8.21 -0.73 3.18
C PHE A 205 -7.82 0.17 4.36
N ARG A 206 -8.56 1.26 4.53
CA ARG A 206 -8.60 2.07 5.76
C ARG A 206 -10.02 2.47 6.11
N GLY A 207 -10.63 3.36 5.32
CA GLY A 207 -11.98 3.89 5.61
C GLY A 207 -13.02 2.78 5.82
N ALA A 208 -13.04 1.77 4.95
CA ALA A 208 -14.02 0.69 4.98
C ALA A 208 -14.04 -0.16 6.27
N VAL A 209 -12.95 -0.17 7.04
CA VAL A 209 -12.83 -0.94 8.29
C VAL A 209 -12.93 -0.06 9.53
N CYS A 210 -13.31 1.21 9.38
CA CYS A 210 -13.34 2.17 10.47
C CYS A 210 -14.74 2.63 10.80
N ASN A 211 -14.92 3.09 12.04
CA ASN A 211 -16.20 3.61 12.51
C ASN A 211 -16.72 4.71 11.58
N GLN A 212 -18.02 4.64 11.27
CA GLN A 212 -18.69 5.53 10.31
C GLN A 212 -18.06 5.52 8.90
N GLN A 213 -17.30 4.46 8.58
CA GLN A 213 -16.54 4.32 7.34
C GLN A 213 -15.58 5.50 7.05
N SER A 214 -15.14 6.18 8.12
CA SER A 214 -14.28 7.37 8.04
C SER A 214 -12.82 7.01 8.34
N ARG A 215 -11.92 7.35 7.42
CA ARG A 215 -10.49 7.03 7.50
C ARG A 215 -9.74 7.68 8.67
N ASN A 216 -10.33 8.66 9.35
CA ASN A 216 -9.71 9.32 10.50
C ASN A 216 -10.14 8.68 11.82
N ASN A 217 -11.26 7.95 11.80
CA ASN A 217 -11.80 7.25 12.96
C ASN A 217 -11.00 5.98 13.29
N THR A 218 -11.33 5.37 14.41
CA THR A 218 -10.73 4.11 14.85
C THR A 218 -11.20 2.95 13.97
N ILE A 219 -10.31 1.97 13.79
CA ILE A 219 -10.67 0.68 13.20
C ILE A 219 -11.69 -0.02 14.11
N ASP A 220 -12.70 -0.60 13.49
CA ASP A 220 -13.72 -1.41 14.12
C ASP A 220 -13.47 -2.90 13.85
N PHE A 221 -13.62 -3.73 14.88
CA PHE A 221 -13.30 -5.16 14.78
C PHE A 221 -14.29 -5.89 13.87
N ASP A 222 -15.58 -5.64 14.01
CA ASP A 222 -16.61 -6.37 13.26
C ASP A 222 -16.56 -5.98 11.78
N LEU A 223 -16.41 -4.68 11.47
CA LEU A 223 -16.19 -4.22 10.09
C LEU A 223 -14.94 -4.85 9.46
N THR A 224 -13.85 -4.98 10.22
CA THR A 224 -12.62 -5.61 9.73
C THR A 224 -12.82 -7.11 9.49
N LEU A 225 -13.47 -7.80 10.42
CA LEU A 225 -13.74 -9.23 10.34
C LEU A 225 -14.64 -9.56 9.14
N ASP A 226 -15.71 -8.78 8.94
CA ASP A 226 -16.63 -8.93 7.82
C ASP A 226 -15.95 -8.70 6.47
N LEU A 227 -15.08 -7.68 6.40
CA LEU A 227 -14.30 -7.40 5.20
C LEU A 227 -13.33 -8.55 4.88
N VAL A 228 -12.60 -9.06 5.87
CA VAL A 228 -11.69 -10.21 5.70
C VAL A 228 -12.47 -11.45 5.25
N ALA A 229 -13.59 -11.75 5.89
CA ALA A 229 -14.45 -12.87 5.52
C ALA A 229 -15.02 -12.71 4.11
N GLY A 230 -15.41 -11.49 3.72
CA GLY A 230 -15.87 -11.16 2.38
C GLY A 230 -14.83 -11.45 1.30
N ILE A 231 -13.61 -10.96 1.47
CA ILE A 231 -12.51 -11.23 0.52
C ILE A 231 -12.18 -12.74 0.45
N LYS A 232 -12.19 -13.44 1.60
CA LYS A 232 -11.99 -14.90 1.62
C LYS A 232 -13.07 -15.65 0.83
N ARG A 233 -14.34 -15.25 0.93
CA ARG A 233 -15.42 -15.82 0.11
C ARG A 233 -15.18 -15.58 -1.37
N LEU A 234 -14.83 -14.35 -1.76
CA LEU A 234 -14.55 -13.99 -3.16
C LEU A 234 -13.35 -14.73 -3.77
N ASN A 235 -12.38 -15.17 -2.95
CA ASN A 235 -11.27 -15.99 -3.41
C ASN A 235 -11.66 -17.43 -3.76
N ASN A 236 -12.77 -17.92 -3.20
CA ASN A 236 -13.29 -19.27 -3.43
C ASN A 236 -14.34 -19.32 -4.56
N LEU A 237 -14.64 -18.18 -5.17
CA LEU A 237 -15.45 -18.04 -6.38
C LEU A 237 -14.55 -18.01 -7.62
#